data_AF-W2ISR1-F1
#
_entry.id   AF-W2ISR1-F1
#
_cell.length_a   1.000
_cell.length_b   1.000
_cell.length_c   1.000
_cell.angle_alpha   90.00
_cell.angle_beta   90.00
_cell.angle_gamma   90.00
#
_symmetry.space_group_name_H-M   'P 1'
#
loop_
_entity.id
_entity.type
_entity.pdbx_description
1 polymer ?
#
loop_
_entity_poly.entity_id
_entity_poly.type
_entity_poly.pdbx_seq_one_letter_code
_entity_poly.pdbx_strand_id
1 'polypeptide(L)'
;MAIQAIQVTPIQVPNGSAVDFGAAITNVDLENITDKDFDVIRNTLYNSHVVLLKNQQGVSPRAQYELTKRFDPAASTYGHGKTLDVKRS
;
A
#
# COMPACT_ATOMS: atom_id res chain seq x y z
N MET A 1 4.43 11.53 -20.72
CA MET A 1 3.17 11.53 -19.95
C MET A 1 3.35 12.52 -18.81
N ALA A 2 2.34 13.35 -18.51
CA ALA A 2 2.46 14.30 -17.40
C ALA A 2 2.54 13.53 -16.08
N ILE A 3 3.57 13.81 -15.27
CA ILE A 3 3.67 13.27 -13.91
C ILE A 3 2.61 14.00 -13.10
N GLN A 4 1.53 13.31 -12.78
CA GLN A 4 0.46 13.86 -11.95
C GLN A 4 0.82 13.61 -10.49
N ALA A 5 0.71 14.63 -9.63
CA ALA A 5 1.05 14.50 -8.22
C ALA A 5 0.14 13.48 -7.52
N ILE A 6 0.72 12.72 -6.59
CA ILE A 6 -0.02 11.84 -5.68
C ILE A 6 -1.14 12.64 -4.97
N GLN A 7 -2.33 12.06 -4.89
CA GLN A 7 -3.49 12.69 -4.24
C GLN A 7 -4.01 11.78 -3.14
N VAL A 8 -4.35 12.37 -2.00
CA VAL A 8 -4.93 11.68 -0.84
C VAL A 8 -6.34 12.23 -0.62
N THR A 9 -7.33 11.36 -0.51
CA THR A 9 -8.73 11.74 -0.29
C THR A 9 -9.33 10.87 0.81
N PRO A 10 -9.89 11.45 1.89
CA PRO A 10 -10.60 10.67 2.90
C PRO A 10 -11.74 9.85 2.31
N ILE A 11 -11.94 8.63 2.81
CA ILE A 11 -13.07 7.79 2.40
C ILE A 11 -14.36 8.47 2.86
N GLN A 12 -15.32 8.59 1.94
CA GLN A 12 -16.62 9.18 2.27
C GLN A 12 -17.41 8.22 3.15
N VAL A 13 -17.88 8.73 4.27
CA VAL A 13 -18.70 7.99 5.24
C VAL A 13 -20.16 8.44 5.14
N PRO A 14 -21.13 7.57 5.48
CA PRO A 14 -22.54 7.97 5.52
C PRO A 14 -22.78 9.13 6.50
N ASN A 15 -23.77 9.97 6.20
CA ASN A 15 -24.18 11.06 7.10
C ASN A 15 -24.51 10.53 8.50
N GLY A 16 -23.96 11.16 9.53
CA GLY A 16 -24.15 10.76 10.94
C GLY A 16 -23.23 9.61 11.40
N SER A 17 -22.36 9.09 10.54
CA SER A 17 -21.34 8.13 10.94
C SER A 17 -20.26 8.80 11.80
N ALA A 18 -19.81 8.11 12.85
CA ALA A 18 -18.67 8.50 13.68
C ALA A 18 -17.32 7.99 13.15
N VAL A 19 -17.32 7.31 11.99
CA VAL A 19 -16.09 6.79 11.36
C VAL A 19 -15.20 7.95 10.92
N ASP A 20 -13.96 7.94 11.39
CA ASP A 20 -12.95 8.99 11.20
C ASP A 20 -11.66 8.46 10.53
N PHE A 21 -11.68 7.22 10.02
CA PHE A 21 -10.53 6.57 9.40
C PHE A 21 -10.81 6.22 7.94
N GLY A 22 -9.73 5.92 7.20
CA GLY A 22 -9.77 5.50 5.81
C GLY A 22 -9.42 6.63 4.83
N ALA A 23 -8.50 6.36 3.93
CA ALA A 23 -8.18 7.26 2.82
C ALA A 23 -7.96 6.49 1.51
N ALA A 24 -8.27 7.13 0.38
CA ALA A 24 -7.90 6.67 -0.95
C ALA A 24 -6.71 7.48 -1.47
N ILE A 25 -5.77 6.80 -2.12
CA ILE A 25 -4.64 7.42 -2.82
C ILE A 25 -4.79 7.16 -4.32
N THR A 26 -4.61 8.20 -5.12
CA THR A 26 -4.57 8.13 -6.59
C THR A 26 -3.26 8.71 -7.12
N ASN A 27 -2.97 8.45 -8.40
CA ASN A 27 -1.80 8.96 -9.11
C ASN A 27 -0.47 8.51 -8.49
N VAL A 28 -0.41 7.26 -8.04
CA VAL A 28 0.83 6.62 -7.62
C VAL A 28 1.16 5.45 -8.54
N ASP A 29 2.42 5.41 -8.99
CA ASP A 29 2.96 4.29 -9.76
C ASP A 29 3.65 3.31 -8.80
N LEU A 30 3.00 2.18 -8.53
CA LEU A 30 3.56 1.17 -7.63
C LEU A 30 4.71 0.36 -8.26
N GLU A 31 4.89 0.41 -9.58
CA GLU A 31 6.03 -0.24 -10.23
C GLU A 31 7.34 0.54 -10.00
N ASN A 32 7.24 1.86 -9.81
CA ASN A 32 8.37 2.78 -9.71
C ASN A 32 8.21 3.76 -8.54
N ILE A 33 7.99 3.24 -7.32
CA ILE A 33 7.75 4.06 -6.13
C ILE A 33 9.02 4.82 -5.72
N THR A 34 8.95 6.14 -5.71
CA THR A 34 9.99 7.00 -5.14
C THR A 34 9.90 7.02 -3.61
N ASP A 35 10.98 7.39 -2.92
CA ASP A 35 10.95 7.52 -1.45
C ASP A 35 9.92 8.55 -0.98
N LYS A 36 9.76 9.65 -1.73
CA LYS A 36 8.75 10.68 -1.45
C LYS A 36 7.32 10.13 -1.56
N ASP A 37 7.04 9.32 -2.59
CA ASP A 37 5.71 8.71 -2.74
C ASP A 37 5.45 7.70 -1.62
N PHE A 38 6.48 6.92 -1.26
CA PHE A 38 6.39 5.99 -0.14
C PHE A 38 6.12 6.72 1.19
N ASP A 39 6.77 7.86 1.44
CA ASP A 39 6.50 8.66 2.64
C ASP A 39 5.04 9.13 2.70
N VAL A 40 4.45 9.54 1.57
CA VAL A 40 3.02 9.87 1.51
C VAL A 40 2.17 8.65 1.84
N ILE A 41 2.39 7.51 1.17
CA ILE A 41 1.63 6.27 1.44
C ILE A 41 1.74 5.87 2.90
N ARG A 42 2.97 5.84 3.44
CA ARG A 42 3.26 5.45 4.82
C ARG A 42 2.54 6.36 5.80
N ASN A 43 2.72 7.68 5.65
CA ASN A 43 2.09 8.65 6.55
C ASN A 43 0.56 8.59 6.46
N THR A 44 -0.01 8.48 5.26
CA THR A 44 -1.46 8.32 5.12
C THR A 44 -1.94 7.02 5.81
N LEU A 45 -1.22 5.91 5.68
CA LEU A 45 -1.60 4.65 6.34
C LEU A 45 -1.60 4.79 7.87
N TYR A 46 -0.54 5.37 8.45
CA TYR A 46 -0.46 5.51 9.90
C TYR A 46 -1.50 6.49 10.48
N ASN A 47 -1.88 7.53 9.74
CA ASN A 47 -2.86 8.53 10.20
C ASN A 47 -4.31 8.15 9.89
N SER A 48 -4.56 7.38 8.83
CA SER A 48 -5.90 7.00 8.39
C SER A 48 -6.23 5.53 8.66
N HIS A 49 -5.31 4.76 9.24
CA HIS A 49 -5.41 3.33 9.61
C HIS A 49 -5.61 2.34 8.45
N VAL A 50 -6.33 2.73 7.40
CA VAL A 50 -6.60 1.94 6.20
C VAL A 50 -6.44 2.83 4.97
N VAL A 51 -5.76 2.32 3.95
CA VAL A 51 -5.54 3.04 2.69
C VAL A 51 -5.95 2.19 1.50
N LEU A 52 -6.69 2.79 0.58
CA LEU A 52 -7.01 2.24 -0.74
C LEU A 52 -6.14 2.88 -1.82
N LEU A 53 -5.22 2.11 -2.42
CA LEU A 53 -4.45 2.55 -3.59
C LEU A 53 -5.26 2.25 -4.87
N LYS A 54 -5.72 3.27 -5.59
CA LYS A 54 -6.59 3.10 -6.77
C LYS A 54 -5.80 2.95 -8.06
N ASN A 55 -6.45 2.37 -9.08
CA ASN A 55 -5.93 2.20 -10.45
C ASN A 55 -4.66 1.34 -10.53
N GLN A 56 -4.60 0.27 -9.74
CA GLN A 56 -3.46 -0.62 -9.59
C GLN A 56 -3.64 -1.96 -10.34
N GLN A 57 -4.42 -2.00 -11.42
CA GLN A 57 -4.72 -3.23 -12.15
C GLN A 57 -3.47 -3.90 -12.77
N GLY A 58 -2.41 -3.12 -12.99
CA GLY A 58 -1.15 -3.58 -13.60
C GLY A 58 -0.04 -3.90 -12.61
N VAL A 59 -0.30 -3.91 -11.30
CA VAL A 59 0.76 -4.13 -10.30
C VAL A 59 1.27 -5.56 -10.36
N SER A 60 2.58 -5.68 -10.56
CA SER A 60 3.29 -6.95 -10.57
C SER A 60 3.46 -7.51 -9.15
N PRO A 61 3.60 -8.85 -9.00
CA PRO A 61 3.95 -9.46 -7.72
C PRO A 61 5.25 -8.90 -7.10
N ARG A 62 6.21 -8.52 -7.96
CA ARG A 62 7.46 -7.87 -7.56
C ARG A 62 7.19 -6.52 -6.91
N ALA A 63 6.44 -5.63 -7.57
CA ALA A 63 6.09 -4.32 -7.04
C ALA A 63 5.30 -4.42 -5.72
N GLN A 64 4.36 -5.37 -5.63
CA GLN A 64 3.60 -5.63 -4.41
C GLN A 64 4.53 -6.09 -3.25
N TYR A 65 5.45 -7.00 -3.53
CA TYR A 65 6.47 -7.44 -2.57
C TYR A 65 7.36 -6.28 -2.12
N GLU A 66 7.88 -5.50 -3.05
CA GLU A 66 8.77 -4.36 -2.74
C GLU A 66 8.08 -3.30 -1.89
N LEU A 67 6.83 -2.93 -2.22
CA LEU A 67 6.03 -2.01 -1.39
C LEU A 67 5.89 -2.55 0.03
N THR A 68 5.50 -3.82 0.18
CA THR A 68 5.33 -4.45 1.50
C THR A 68 6.65 -4.50 2.26
N LYS A 69 7.75 -4.82 1.56
CA LYS A 69 9.09 -4.90 2.14
C LYS A 69 9.59 -3.55 2.65
N ARG A 70 9.16 -2.43 2.06
CA ARG A 70 9.48 -1.09 2.57
C ARG A 70 8.82 -0.78 3.92
N PHE A 71 7.68 -1.40 4.24
CA PHE A 71 7.04 -1.24 5.55
C PHE A 71 7.76 -2.01 6.65
N ASP A 72 8.29 -3.20 6.34
CA ASP A 72 9.12 -3.99 7.26
C ASP A 72 10.37 -4.55 6.54
N PRO A 73 11.46 -3.75 6.49
CA PRO A 73 12.72 -4.19 5.90
C PRO A 73 13.39 -5.35 6.63
N ALA A 74 12.99 -5.68 7.86
CA ALA A 74 13.52 -6.81 8.60
C ALA A 74 12.76 -8.12 8.29
N ALA A 75 11.53 -8.05 7.78
CA ALA A 75 10.72 -9.23 7.46
C ALA A 75 11.41 -10.18 6.47
N SER A 76 11.76 -11.39 6.89
CA SER A 76 12.37 -12.41 6.02
C SER A 76 11.35 -13.22 5.23
N THR A 77 10.06 -13.07 5.54
CA THR A 77 8.96 -13.83 4.96
C THR A 77 7.92 -12.90 4.36
N TYR A 78 7.47 -13.20 3.14
CA TYR A 78 6.36 -12.52 2.48
C TYR A 78 5.23 -13.52 2.21
N GLY A 79 4.04 -13.22 2.71
CA GLY A 79 2.94 -14.17 2.82
C GLY A 79 2.22 -14.47 1.50
N HIS A 80 2.79 -15.36 0.69
CA HIS A 80 2.09 -16.08 -0.40
C HIS A 80 2.56 -17.55 -0.49
N GLY A 81 2.77 -18.19 0.66
CA GLY A 81 3.35 -19.52 0.73
C GLY A 81 2.52 -20.60 0.00
N LYS A 82 3.19 -21.46 -0.77
CA LYS A 82 2.68 -22.78 -1.16
C LYS A 82 3.36 -23.96 -0.46
N THR A 83 4.33 -23.74 0.42
CA THR A 83 5.04 -24.85 1.05
C THR A 83 5.50 -24.51 2.46
N LEU A 84 4.86 -25.12 3.45
CA LEU A 84 5.41 -25.37 4.78
C LEU A 84 5.97 -26.81 4.81
N ASP A 85 6.81 -27.21 3.84
CA ASP A 85 7.57 -28.46 4.01
C ASP A 85 8.88 -28.16 4.72
N VAL A 86 8.76 -27.90 6.02
CA VAL A 86 9.87 -28.17 6.92
C VAL A 86 9.90 -29.70 7.09
N LYS A 87 10.50 -30.40 6.11
CA LYS A 87 10.95 -31.78 6.34
C LYS A 87 12.03 -31.71 7.43
N ARG A 88 11.62 -31.97 8.67
CA ARG A 88 12.50 -32.50 9.69
C ARG A 88 12.72 -33.98 9.34
N SER A 89 13.93 -34.33 8.91
CA SER A 89 14.47 -35.69 8.94
C SER A 89 15.75 -35.64 9.75
#